data_AF-A0A2Y9I3V5-F1
#
_entry.id   AF-A0A2Y9I3V5-F1
#
_cell.length_a   1.000
_cell.length_b   1.000
_cell.length_c   1.000
_cell.angle_alpha   90.00
_cell.angle_beta   90.00
_cell.angle_gamma   90.00
#
_symmetry.space_group_name_H-M   'P 1'
#
loop_
_entity.id
_entity.type
_entity.pdbx_description
1 polymer ?
#
loop_
_entity_poly.entity_id
_entity_poly.type
_entity_poly.pdbx_seq_one_letter_code
_entity_poly.pdbx_strand_id
1 'polypeptide(L)'
;MTGDKNPPSLSRPNYGSISSPPSSEPQQERTTYLSEKIPIPDTELLLWVLLWATVLGLLCQRLAARLGTVTGKDLGEVCRLYYPKVPRTLLWLTIELAIVGSDMQEVIGTAIAFSLLSAGRIPLWGGVLITIVDTFFFLFLDNYGLRKLEAFFGLLITIMALTFGYEYVVARPAQLALLQGLLLPSCPGCGRSELLQAVGIVGAIIMPHNIYLHSALVKSREIDRSRWTEIREANMYFLIEATIALSVSFFINLFVVAVFGQAFYQQTNEAAFNVCANSSLHDYAKIFPKNNLTVEVDIYQGGVILGCVFGPAALYIWAVGLLAAGQSSTMTGTYAGQFVMEGFLKLRWSRFARVLLTRSCAILPTVLVAVFRDLKDLSGLNDLLNVLQSLLLPFAVLPILTFTSMPALMQEFANGRLSKAITTSIMALVCAINLYFVVIYLPSLSHPAYFVLVAVLAVVYLGLTTYLVWTCLIAHGATPLAHSSHQHFLYGLPEEEERRKISG
;
A
#
# COMPACT_ATOMS: atom_id res chain seq x y z
N MET A 1 -62.32 -71.56 -8.02
CA MET A 1 -63.50 -70.69 -8.19
C MET A 1 -63.14 -69.35 -7.55
N THR A 2 -62.95 -68.22 -8.22
CA THR A 2 -63.21 -67.69 -9.57
C THR A 2 -62.35 -66.41 -9.62
N GLY A 3 -61.45 -66.23 -10.59
CA GLY A 3 -61.72 -65.42 -11.81
C GLY A 3 -61.53 -63.93 -11.52
N ASP A 4 -60.34 -63.34 -11.65
CA ASP A 4 -59.63 -62.93 -12.88
C ASP A 4 -60.31 -61.78 -13.64
N LYS A 5 -59.56 -60.67 -13.86
CA LYS A 5 -59.55 -59.81 -15.05
C LYS A 5 -58.59 -58.61 -14.89
N ASN A 6 -57.38 -58.76 -15.42
CA ASN A 6 -56.62 -57.67 -16.05
C ASN A 6 -57.17 -57.44 -17.49
N PRO A 7 -56.87 -56.30 -18.17
CA PRO A 7 -55.71 -56.25 -19.10
C PRO A 7 -55.11 -54.80 -19.25
N PRO A 8 -54.24 -54.47 -20.23
CA PRO A 8 -52.78 -54.47 -20.06
C PRO A 8 -52.08 -53.13 -20.41
N SER A 9 -50.84 -52.92 -19.96
CA SER A 9 -49.92 -51.98 -20.64
C SER A 9 -48.46 -52.44 -20.57
N LEU A 10 -47.79 -52.32 -21.72
CA LEU A 10 -46.51 -52.89 -22.14
C LEU A 10 -45.27 -52.54 -21.29
N SER A 11 -44.48 -53.60 -21.06
CA SER A 11 -43.03 -53.76 -20.77
C SER A 11 -42.04 -52.59 -20.89
N ARG A 12 -41.10 -52.49 -19.92
CA ARG A 12 -39.62 -52.69 -20.06
C ARG A 12 -38.86 -52.47 -18.71
N PRO A 13 -37.60 -52.94 -18.54
CA PRO A 13 -37.26 -53.95 -17.54
C PRO A 13 -36.46 -53.48 -16.29
N ASN A 14 -36.42 -54.38 -15.31
CA ASN A 14 -35.60 -54.47 -14.08
C ASN A 14 -34.17 -53.94 -14.17
N TYR A 15 -33.67 -53.33 -13.07
CA TYR A 15 -32.38 -53.70 -12.46
C TYR A 15 -32.33 -53.32 -10.96
N GLY A 16 -32.34 -54.35 -10.11
CA GLY A 16 -31.23 -54.76 -9.21
C GLY A 16 -30.57 -53.76 -8.26
N SER A 17 -30.56 -54.14 -6.99
CA SER A 17 -29.91 -53.56 -5.82
C SER A 17 -28.46 -54.03 -5.57
N ILE A 18 -27.68 -53.23 -4.81
CA ILE A 18 -26.52 -53.54 -3.92
C ILE A 18 -25.06 -53.51 -4.49
N SER A 19 -24.20 -52.83 -3.70
CA SER A 19 -22.71 -52.95 -3.52
C SER A 19 -21.71 -52.26 -4.47
N SER A 20 -20.64 -51.74 -3.86
CA SER A 20 -19.54 -50.86 -4.36
C SER A 20 -18.23 -51.64 -4.69
N PRO A 21 -17.08 -50.99 -5.00
CA PRO A 21 -16.61 -50.24 -6.19
C PRO A 21 -15.41 -50.98 -6.90
N PRO A 22 -14.73 -50.50 -8.00
CA PRO A 22 -13.68 -49.46 -7.91
C PRO A 22 -13.38 -48.59 -9.18
N SER A 23 -12.76 -47.42 -8.92
CA SER A 23 -11.76 -46.65 -9.71
C SER A 23 -11.97 -46.12 -11.16
N SER A 24 -11.47 -44.88 -11.31
CA SER A 24 -10.80 -44.20 -12.44
C SER A 24 -11.61 -43.46 -13.51
N GLU A 25 -11.74 -42.13 -13.35
CA GLU A 25 -11.21 -41.11 -14.27
C GLU A 25 -11.25 -39.71 -13.59
N PRO A 26 -10.26 -38.82 -13.83
CA PRO A 26 -10.07 -37.62 -13.02
C PRO A 26 -11.00 -36.48 -13.48
N GLN A 27 -11.96 -36.11 -12.62
CA GLN A 27 -12.59 -34.80 -12.71
C GLN A 27 -11.54 -33.76 -12.33
N GLN A 28 -11.06 -33.05 -13.35
CA GLN A 28 -10.15 -31.93 -13.21
C GLN A 28 -10.84 -30.82 -12.38
N GLU A 29 -10.58 -30.83 -11.08
CA GLU A 29 -10.95 -29.77 -10.15
C GLU A 29 -10.39 -28.45 -10.67
N ARG A 30 -11.29 -27.51 -10.96
CA ARG A 30 -10.98 -26.13 -11.28
C ARG A 30 -10.53 -25.43 -10.00
N THR A 31 -9.31 -25.70 -9.57
CA THR A 31 -8.63 -24.96 -8.50
C THR A 31 -8.40 -23.53 -8.98
N THR A 32 -9.29 -22.65 -8.54
CA THR A 32 -9.06 -21.20 -8.62
C THR A 32 -8.15 -20.87 -7.43
N TYR A 33 -6.89 -20.49 -7.69
CA TYR A 33 -5.85 -20.26 -6.68
C TYR A 33 -6.14 -19.15 -5.63
N LEU A 34 -7.31 -18.50 -5.70
CA LEU A 34 -7.77 -17.53 -4.69
C LEU A 34 -8.32 -18.18 -3.41
N SER A 35 -8.28 -19.51 -3.29
CA SER A 35 -8.74 -20.25 -2.11
C SER A 35 -7.65 -21.05 -1.40
N GLU A 36 -6.37 -20.80 -1.70
CA GLU A 36 -5.27 -21.34 -0.89
C GLU A 36 -5.12 -20.46 0.36
N LYS A 37 -5.90 -20.84 1.37
CA LYS A 37 -6.00 -20.18 2.67
C LYS A 37 -4.65 -20.21 3.38
N ILE A 38 -4.20 -19.02 3.76
CA ILE A 38 -2.83 -18.71 4.17
C ILE A 38 -2.60 -19.27 5.60
N PRO A 39 -1.75 -20.30 5.79
CA PRO A 39 -1.20 -20.63 7.09
C PRO A 39 -0.09 -19.63 7.39
N ILE A 40 -0.09 -19.03 8.58
CA ILE A 40 0.96 -18.10 9.02
C ILE A 40 2.19 -18.93 9.41
N PRO A 41 3.33 -18.85 8.71
CA PRO A 41 4.61 -19.19 9.31
C PRO A 41 5.15 -17.96 10.06
N ASP A 42 5.78 -18.20 11.21
CA ASP A 42 6.61 -17.27 11.99
C ASP A 42 6.41 -15.76 11.68
N THR A 43 5.44 -15.10 12.31
CA THR A 43 5.27 -13.62 12.22
C THR A 43 6.53 -12.84 12.60
N GLU A 44 7.45 -13.48 13.31
CA GLU A 44 8.77 -12.94 13.67
C GLU A 44 9.75 -12.89 12.48
N LEU A 45 9.50 -13.67 11.42
CA LEU A 45 10.42 -13.93 10.31
C LEU A 45 10.48 -12.79 9.28
N LEU A 46 9.50 -11.88 9.28
CA LEU A 46 9.39 -10.75 8.34
C LEU A 46 9.66 -9.39 9.02
N LEU A 47 9.95 -9.35 10.32
CA LEU A 47 10.23 -8.10 11.05
C LEU A 47 11.48 -7.39 10.51
N TRP A 48 12.50 -8.13 10.07
CA TRP A 48 13.67 -7.54 9.40
C TRP A 48 13.26 -6.81 8.11
N VAL A 49 12.25 -7.30 7.38
CA VAL A 49 11.74 -6.62 6.17
C VAL A 49 11.12 -5.29 6.54
N LEU A 50 10.34 -5.22 7.63
CA LEU A 50 9.76 -3.98 8.16
C LEU A 50 10.85 -2.94 8.44
N LEU A 51 11.93 -3.35 9.13
CA LEU A 51 13.06 -2.46 9.44
C LEU A 51 13.75 -1.95 8.17
N TRP A 52 14.15 -2.86 7.28
CA TRP A 52 14.89 -2.49 6.07
C TRP A 52 14.03 -1.71 5.08
N ALA A 53 12.73 -1.99 4.98
CA ALA A 53 11.78 -1.20 4.21
C ALA A 53 11.62 0.21 4.78
N THR A 54 11.63 0.37 6.11
CA THR A 54 11.61 1.70 6.75
C THR A 54 12.90 2.47 6.47
N VAL A 55 14.06 1.82 6.60
CA VAL A 55 15.36 2.43 6.27
C VAL A 55 15.41 2.84 4.80
N LEU A 56 14.93 1.99 3.89
CA LEU A 56 14.83 2.28 2.47
C LEU A 56 13.85 3.44 2.20
N GLY A 57 12.73 3.49 2.91
CA GLY A 57 11.77 4.59 2.89
C GLY A 57 12.43 5.91 3.28
N LEU A 58 13.19 5.93 4.39
CA LEU A 58 13.95 7.11 4.83
C LEU A 58 14.94 7.58 3.77
N LEU A 59 15.65 6.65 3.13
CA LEU A 59 16.58 6.99 2.04
C LEU A 59 15.85 7.63 0.86
N CYS A 60 14.73 7.05 0.42
CA CYS A 60 13.94 7.59 -0.69
C CYS A 60 13.33 8.96 -0.35
N GLN A 61 12.75 9.12 0.84
CA GLN A 61 12.20 10.39 1.32
C GLN A 61 13.27 11.47 1.45
N ARG A 62 14.47 11.12 1.95
CA ARG A 62 15.61 12.04 2.00
C ARG A 62 16.00 12.53 0.61
N LEU A 63 16.02 11.64 -0.38
CA LEU A 63 16.32 12.02 -1.77
C LEU A 63 15.22 12.94 -2.32
N ALA A 64 13.95 12.66 -2.05
CA ALA A 64 12.80 13.48 -2.44
C ALA A 64 12.87 14.89 -1.83
N ALA A 65 13.11 14.99 -0.52
CA ALA A 65 13.31 16.26 0.17
C ALA A 65 14.50 17.03 -0.44
N ARG A 66 15.64 16.37 -0.67
CA ARG A 66 16.84 17.00 -1.25
C ARG A 66 16.61 17.53 -2.66
N LEU A 67 15.82 16.82 -3.48
CA LEU A 67 15.45 17.31 -4.80
C LEU A 67 14.65 18.61 -4.70
N GLY A 68 13.63 18.64 -3.83
CA GLY A 68 12.76 19.81 -3.65
C GLY A 68 13.48 21.02 -3.06
N THR A 69 14.41 20.81 -2.11
CA THR A 69 15.19 21.90 -1.50
C THR A 69 16.16 22.53 -2.49
N VAL A 70 16.92 21.71 -3.23
CA VAL A 70 17.96 22.18 -4.16
C VAL A 70 17.33 22.83 -5.39
N THR A 71 16.35 22.18 -6.01
CA THR A 71 15.78 22.65 -7.28
C THR A 71 14.69 23.70 -7.10
N GLY A 72 14.07 23.77 -5.90
CA GLY A 72 12.87 24.57 -5.66
C GLY A 72 11.61 24.07 -6.39
N LYS A 73 11.71 22.94 -7.09
CA LYS A 73 10.63 22.31 -7.85
C LYS A 73 10.30 20.96 -7.21
N ASP A 74 9.03 20.58 -7.23
CA ASP A 74 8.64 19.25 -6.78
C ASP A 74 8.96 18.19 -7.85
N LEU A 75 8.95 16.92 -7.45
CA LEU A 75 9.29 15.82 -8.35
C LEU A 75 8.36 15.76 -9.58
N GLY A 76 7.09 16.13 -9.44
CA GLY A 76 6.13 16.17 -10.55
C GLY A 76 6.49 17.24 -11.58
N GLU A 77 6.84 18.44 -11.11
CA GLU A 77 7.34 19.54 -11.94
C GLU A 77 8.62 19.16 -12.69
N VAL A 78 9.58 18.52 -12.01
CA VAL A 78 10.84 18.05 -12.62
C VAL A 78 10.55 16.96 -13.66
N CYS A 79 9.69 15.99 -13.34
CA CYS A 79 9.23 14.97 -14.31
C CYS A 79 8.61 15.62 -15.55
N ARG A 80 7.82 16.68 -15.38
CA ARG A 80 7.19 17.41 -16.50
C ARG A 80 8.21 18.07 -17.42
N LEU A 81 9.29 18.62 -16.86
CA LEU A 81 10.32 19.33 -17.60
C LEU A 81 11.19 18.38 -18.43
N TYR A 82 11.56 17.24 -17.86
CA TYR A 82 12.54 16.32 -18.46
C TYR A 82 11.93 15.19 -19.30
N TYR A 83 10.74 14.68 -18.93
CA TYR A 83 10.10 13.60 -19.68
C TYR A 83 9.22 14.11 -20.83
N PRO A 84 9.20 13.40 -21.98
CA PRO A 84 8.31 13.73 -23.09
C PRO A 84 6.84 13.45 -22.74
N LYS A 85 5.92 13.96 -23.58
CA LYS A 85 4.47 13.96 -23.29
C LYS A 85 3.92 12.59 -22.94
N VAL A 86 4.27 11.54 -23.70
CA VAL A 86 3.70 10.19 -23.53
C VAL A 86 4.13 9.54 -22.20
N PRO A 87 5.45 9.35 -21.90
CA PRO A 87 5.87 8.80 -20.60
C PRO A 87 5.40 9.65 -19.43
N ARG A 88 5.37 10.98 -19.57
CA ARG A 88 4.88 11.89 -18.53
C ARG A 88 3.41 11.66 -18.18
N THR A 89 2.54 11.52 -19.19
CA THR A 89 1.11 11.30 -18.96
C THR A 89 0.85 9.91 -18.38
N LEU A 90 1.57 8.87 -18.84
CA LEU A 90 1.49 7.54 -18.24
C LEU A 90 1.97 7.55 -16.78
N LEU A 91 3.08 8.23 -16.50
CA LEU A 91 3.63 8.39 -15.16
C LEU A 91 2.62 9.07 -14.23
N TRP A 92 2.01 10.17 -14.67
CA TRP A 92 0.95 10.84 -13.93
C TRP A 92 -0.21 9.87 -13.61
N LEU A 93 -0.72 9.14 -14.61
CA LEU A 93 -1.81 8.17 -14.41
C LEU A 93 -1.46 7.09 -13.40
N THR A 94 -0.23 6.56 -13.43
CA THR A 94 0.22 5.55 -12.46
C THR A 94 0.29 6.09 -11.03
N ILE A 95 0.68 7.34 -10.84
CA ILE A 95 0.74 7.96 -9.50
C ILE A 95 -0.65 8.33 -9.00
N GLU A 96 -1.55 8.83 -9.86
CA GLU A 96 -2.97 9.02 -9.49
C GLU A 96 -3.63 7.70 -9.09
N LEU A 97 -3.33 6.61 -9.81
CA LEU A 97 -3.81 5.28 -9.45
C LEU A 97 -3.28 4.84 -8.07
N ALA A 98 -2.03 5.16 -7.74
CA ALA A 98 -1.46 4.90 -6.42
C ALA A 98 -2.16 5.72 -5.32
N ILE A 99 -2.48 6.99 -5.60
CA ILE A 99 -3.22 7.86 -4.67
C ILE A 99 -4.62 7.31 -4.42
N VAL A 100 -5.38 7.01 -5.47
CA VAL A 100 -6.73 6.42 -5.36
C VAL A 100 -6.69 5.08 -4.62
N GLY A 101 -5.69 4.24 -4.90
CA GLY A 101 -5.53 2.97 -4.21
C GLY A 101 -5.29 3.14 -2.71
N SER A 102 -4.47 4.11 -2.31
CA SER A 102 -4.23 4.43 -0.90
C SER A 102 -5.47 5.02 -0.21
N ASP A 103 -6.20 5.88 -0.92
CA ASP A 103 -7.46 6.49 -0.50
C ASP A 103 -8.54 5.42 -0.26
N MET A 104 -8.56 4.34 -1.06
CA MET A 104 -9.43 3.19 -0.81
C MET A 104 -9.07 2.45 0.49
N GLN A 105 -7.78 2.19 0.76
CA GLN A 105 -7.33 1.49 1.98
C GLN A 105 -7.70 2.27 3.25
N GLU A 106 -7.35 3.56 3.24
CA GLU A 106 -8.21 4.64 3.66
C GLU A 106 -9.61 4.33 4.19
N VAL A 107 -10.53 4.48 3.24
CA VAL A 107 -11.96 4.46 3.47
C VAL A 107 -12.38 3.12 4.08
N ILE A 108 -11.71 2.03 3.73
CA ILE A 108 -11.90 0.71 4.33
C ILE A 108 -11.53 0.73 5.82
N GLY A 109 -10.35 1.24 6.18
CA GLY A 109 -9.89 1.32 7.57
C GLY A 109 -10.81 2.16 8.45
N THR A 110 -11.20 3.34 7.97
CA THR A 110 -12.13 4.23 8.69
C THR A 110 -13.54 3.63 8.83
N ALA A 111 -14.04 2.94 7.80
CA ALA A 111 -15.32 2.23 7.88
C ALA A 111 -15.31 1.09 8.90
N ILE A 112 -14.21 0.32 8.95
CA ILE A 112 -13.97 -0.73 9.96
C ILE A 112 -13.95 -0.10 11.35
N ALA A 113 -13.24 1.01 11.54
CA ALA A 113 -13.17 1.70 12.82
C ALA A 113 -14.56 2.14 13.32
N PHE A 114 -15.39 2.76 12.47
CA PHE A 114 -16.76 3.12 12.84
C PHE A 114 -17.64 1.91 13.15
N SER A 115 -17.47 0.80 12.42
CA SER A 115 -18.22 -0.42 12.71
C SER A 115 -17.86 -1.01 14.07
N LEU A 116 -16.57 -1.03 14.43
CA LEU A 116 -16.11 -1.48 15.74
C LEU A 116 -16.54 -0.53 16.87
N LEU A 117 -16.37 0.79 16.72
CA LEU A 117 -16.76 1.80 17.71
C LEU A 117 -18.27 1.81 17.99
N SER A 118 -19.09 1.55 16.97
CA SER A 118 -20.55 1.51 17.10
C SER A 118 -21.09 0.16 17.63
N ALA A 119 -20.19 -0.77 17.97
CA ALA A 119 -20.50 -2.14 18.34
C ALA A 119 -21.34 -2.88 17.27
N GLY A 120 -21.01 -2.68 15.99
CA GLY A 120 -21.69 -3.31 14.86
C GLY A 120 -23.04 -2.66 14.48
N ARG A 121 -23.44 -1.55 15.13
CA ARG A 121 -24.66 -0.82 14.75
C ARG A 121 -24.54 -0.11 13.40
N ILE A 122 -23.35 0.38 13.07
CA ILE A 122 -23.05 0.98 11.77
C ILE A 122 -22.48 -0.13 10.88
N PRO A 123 -23.19 -0.52 9.80
CA PRO A 123 -22.66 -1.48 8.84
C PRO A 123 -21.50 -0.84 8.06
N LEU A 124 -20.63 -1.67 7.48
CA LEU A 124 -19.44 -1.16 6.76
C LEU A 124 -19.77 -0.16 5.66
N TRP A 125 -20.79 -0.44 4.83
CA TRP A 125 -21.21 0.51 3.79
C TRP A 125 -21.66 1.86 4.38
N GLY A 126 -22.25 1.86 5.58
CA GLY A 126 -22.58 3.07 6.32
C GLY A 126 -21.34 3.82 6.80
N GLY A 127 -20.34 3.09 7.31
CA GLY A 127 -19.03 3.64 7.66
C GLY A 127 -18.32 4.29 6.46
N VAL A 128 -18.38 3.64 5.29
CA VAL A 128 -17.86 4.19 4.02
C VAL A 128 -18.57 5.48 3.63
N LEU A 129 -19.89 5.60 3.80
CA LEU A 129 -20.60 6.84 3.50
C LEU A 129 -20.23 7.98 4.47
N ILE A 130 -19.93 7.65 5.73
CA ILE A 130 -19.51 8.65 6.73
C ILE A 130 -18.16 9.28 6.33
N THR A 131 -17.28 8.60 5.61
CA THR A 131 -16.00 9.19 5.16
C THR A 131 -16.17 10.32 4.13
N ILE A 132 -17.35 10.43 3.50
CA ILE A 132 -17.69 11.60 2.70
C ILE A 132 -17.73 12.85 3.59
N VAL A 133 -18.27 12.73 4.81
CA VAL A 133 -18.32 13.83 5.79
C VAL A 133 -16.92 14.23 6.24
N ASP A 134 -16.04 13.25 6.46
CA ASP A 134 -14.64 13.49 6.77
C ASP A 134 -13.94 14.32 5.67
N THR A 135 -14.21 14.01 4.39
CA THR A 135 -13.69 14.82 3.28
C THR A 135 -14.08 16.30 3.40
N PHE A 136 -15.32 16.60 3.82
CA PHE A 136 -15.75 17.98 4.08
C PHE A 136 -15.07 18.58 5.31
N PHE A 137 -14.86 17.79 6.36
CA PHE A 137 -14.15 18.22 7.56
C PHE A 137 -12.68 18.57 7.25
N PHE A 138 -12.00 17.76 6.45
CA PHE A 138 -10.66 18.05 5.97
C PHE A 138 -10.61 19.35 5.16
N LEU A 139 -11.51 19.53 4.19
CA LEU A 139 -11.58 20.75 3.40
C LEU A 139 -11.82 22.00 4.25
N PHE A 140 -12.56 21.86 5.35
CA PHE A 140 -12.73 22.92 6.34
C PHE A 140 -11.41 23.21 7.09
N LEU A 141 -10.68 22.17 7.52
CA LEU A 141 -9.39 22.32 8.19
C LEU A 141 -8.29 22.89 7.28
N ASP A 142 -8.28 22.56 5.98
CA ASP A 142 -7.30 23.10 5.02
C ASP A 142 -7.33 24.64 4.92
N ASN A 143 -8.49 25.26 5.20
CA ASN A 143 -8.61 26.72 5.22
C ASN A 143 -7.84 27.39 6.37
N TYR A 144 -7.43 26.65 7.40
CA TYR A 144 -6.74 27.19 8.58
C TYR A 144 -5.21 27.27 8.43
N GLY A 145 -4.66 26.80 7.31
CA GLY A 145 -3.25 26.91 6.95
C GLY A 145 -2.35 25.77 7.45
N LEU A 146 -1.19 25.62 6.80
CA LEU A 146 -0.30 24.46 6.90
C LEU A 146 0.20 24.16 8.33
N ARG A 147 0.53 25.18 9.14
CA ARG A 147 1.06 24.96 10.51
C ARG A 147 0.05 24.30 11.45
N LYS A 148 -1.24 24.66 11.33
CA LYS A 148 -2.29 24.06 12.17
C LYS A 148 -2.58 22.62 11.74
N LEU A 149 -2.42 22.34 10.45
CA LEU A 149 -2.55 20.99 9.89
C LEU A 149 -1.38 20.09 10.30
N GLU A 150 -0.14 20.59 10.27
CA GLU A 150 1.03 19.89 10.83
C GLU A 150 0.81 19.52 12.31
N ALA A 151 0.27 20.44 13.12
CA ALA A 151 -0.06 20.15 14.52
C ALA A 151 -1.17 19.09 14.66
N PHE A 152 -2.16 19.12 13.79
CA PHE A 152 -3.23 18.10 13.75
C PHE A 152 -2.69 16.72 13.37
N PHE A 153 -1.76 16.64 12.40
CA PHE A 153 -1.05 15.39 12.10
C PHE A 153 -0.28 14.86 13.30
N GLY A 154 0.45 15.74 14.01
CA GLY A 154 1.14 15.39 15.24
C GLY A 154 0.19 14.81 16.30
N LEU A 155 -1.02 15.36 16.43
CA LEU A 155 -2.06 14.83 17.33
C LEU A 155 -2.51 13.43 16.92
N LEU A 156 -2.84 13.20 15.64
CA LEU A 156 -3.26 11.88 15.16
C LEU A 156 -2.16 10.83 15.31
N ILE A 157 -0.91 11.17 14.99
CA ILE A 157 0.24 10.29 15.19
C ILE A 157 0.43 9.96 16.66
N THR A 158 0.25 10.93 17.55
CA THR A 158 0.31 10.70 19.00
C THR A 158 -0.78 9.75 19.47
N ILE A 159 -2.02 9.89 18.96
CA ILE A 159 -3.12 8.97 19.27
C ILE A 159 -2.77 7.56 18.82
N MET A 160 -2.25 7.38 17.59
CA MET A 160 -1.81 6.07 17.10
C MET A 160 -0.70 5.47 17.97
N ALA A 161 0.32 6.25 18.31
CA ALA A 161 1.43 5.80 19.15
C ALA A 161 0.96 5.37 20.55
N LEU A 162 0.03 6.11 21.15
CA LEU A 162 -0.51 5.79 22.48
C LEU A 162 -1.44 4.58 22.45
N THR A 163 -2.33 4.48 21.46
CA THR A 163 -3.30 3.38 21.34
C THR A 163 -2.58 2.06 21.03
N PHE A 164 -1.81 1.99 19.95
CA PHE A 164 -1.07 0.78 19.60
C PHE A 164 0.06 0.47 20.60
N GLY A 165 0.68 1.49 21.20
CA GLY A 165 1.63 1.30 22.29
C GLY A 165 1.00 0.70 23.55
N TYR A 166 -0.24 1.10 23.89
CA TYR A 166 -0.99 0.48 24.98
C TYR A 166 -1.27 -1.00 24.70
N GLU A 167 -1.76 -1.33 23.51
CA GLU A 167 -1.99 -2.72 23.08
C GLU A 167 -0.72 -3.57 23.20
N TYR A 168 0.42 -3.03 22.77
CA TYR A 168 1.71 -3.71 22.88
C TYR A 168 2.09 -4.03 24.34
N VAL A 169 1.90 -3.07 25.25
CA VAL A 169 2.20 -3.27 26.68
C VAL A 169 1.25 -4.28 27.32
N VAL A 170 -0.02 -4.30 26.91
CA VAL A 170 -1.03 -5.25 27.42
C VAL A 170 -0.78 -6.65 26.88
N ALA A 171 -0.44 -6.78 25.59
CA ALA A 171 -0.19 -8.07 24.94
C ALA A 171 1.08 -8.77 25.45
N ARG A 172 2.06 -8.00 25.99
CA ARG A 172 3.34 -8.49 26.52
C ARG A 172 4.04 -9.51 25.62
N PRO A 173 4.32 -9.18 24.34
CA PRO A 173 5.00 -10.10 23.45
C PRO A 173 6.44 -10.38 23.92
N ALA A 174 6.98 -11.53 23.52
CA ALA A 174 8.33 -11.96 23.90
C ALA A 174 9.40 -11.04 23.27
N GLN A 175 9.97 -10.14 24.07
CA GLN A 175 10.88 -9.09 23.60
C GLN A 175 12.15 -9.64 22.92
N LEU A 176 12.67 -10.78 23.41
CA LEU A 176 13.86 -11.40 22.87
C LEU A 176 13.62 -11.94 21.45
N ALA A 177 12.47 -12.54 21.22
CA ALA A 177 12.08 -13.10 19.94
C ALA A 177 11.84 -12.00 18.90
N LEU A 178 11.19 -10.89 19.31
CA LEU A 178 11.05 -9.69 18.48
C LEU A 178 12.40 -9.10 18.05
N LEU A 179 13.36 -8.99 18.98
CA LEU A 179 14.68 -8.45 18.67
C LEU A 179 15.46 -9.37 17.71
N GLN A 180 15.33 -10.69 17.89
CA GLN A 180 15.92 -11.67 16.98
C GLN A 180 15.30 -11.58 15.58
N GLY A 181 13.98 -11.53 15.47
CA GLY A 181 13.27 -11.37 14.19
C GLY A 181 13.56 -10.05 13.48
N LEU A 182 13.88 -8.99 14.23
CA LEU A 182 14.23 -7.68 13.68
C LEU A 182 15.65 -7.63 13.09
N LEU A 183 16.62 -8.26 13.76
CA LEU A 183 18.04 -8.15 13.40
C LEU A 183 18.56 -9.28 12.51
N LEU A 184 17.96 -10.47 12.57
CA LEU A 184 18.44 -11.64 11.85
C LEU A 184 17.58 -11.88 10.59
N PRO A 185 18.11 -11.61 9.38
CA PRO A 185 17.43 -11.98 8.13
C PRO A 185 17.57 -13.49 7.92
N SER A 186 16.71 -14.27 8.58
CA SER A 186 16.64 -15.71 8.40
C SER A 186 15.20 -16.09 8.09
N CYS A 187 14.99 -16.77 6.97
CA CYS A 187 13.71 -17.36 6.62
C CYS A 187 13.91 -18.82 6.19
N PRO A 188 13.96 -19.77 7.14
CA PRO A 188 14.06 -21.18 6.82
C PRO A 188 12.73 -21.66 6.22
N GLY A 189 12.68 -21.77 4.89
CA GLY A 189 11.50 -22.28 4.17
C GLY A 189 10.63 -21.23 3.46
N CYS A 190 11.14 -20.01 3.22
CA CYS A 190 10.42 -18.99 2.44
C CYS A 190 9.92 -19.53 1.09
N GLY A 191 8.60 -19.59 0.93
CA GLY A 191 7.91 -19.93 -0.29
C GLY A 191 7.42 -18.69 -1.04
N ARG A 192 6.43 -18.88 -1.92
CA ARG A 192 5.87 -17.78 -2.73
C ARG A 192 4.98 -16.85 -1.91
N SER A 193 4.27 -17.36 -0.92
CA SER A 193 3.35 -16.63 -0.04
C SER A 193 4.07 -15.60 0.82
N GLU A 194 5.15 -16.02 1.47
CA GLU A 194 5.93 -15.19 2.39
C GLU A 194 6.64 -14.06 1.62
N LEU A 195 7.10 -14.36 0.40
CA LEU A 195 7.68 -13.34 -0.48
C LEU A 195 6.63 -12.32 -0.93
N LEU A 196 5.40 -12.73 -1.26
CA LEU A 196 4.32 -11.80 -1.58
C LEU A 196 3.97 -10.90 -0.38
N GLN A 197 3.94 -11.44 0.83
CA GLN A 197 3.75 -10.66 2.05
C GLN A 197 4.91 -9.68 2.28
N ALA A 198 6.16 -10.11 2.11
CA ALA A 198 7.34 -9.23 2.21
C ALA A 198 7.27 -8.06 1.21
N VAL A 199 6.86 -8.34 -0.03
CA VAL A 199 6.67 -7.33 -1.08
C VAL A 199 5.50 -6.38 -0.76
N GLY A 200 4.43 -6.91 -0.15
CA GLY A 200 3.31 -6.13 0.39
C GLY A 200 3.75 -5.19 1.52
N ILE A 201 4.57 -5.67 2.45
CA ILE A 201 5.17 -4.85 3.54
C ILE A 201 6.01 -3.71 2.96
N VAL A 202 6.84 -3.99 1.95
CA VAL A 202 7.64 -2.96 1.27
C VAL A 202 6.75 -1.90 0.61
N GLY A 203 5.69 -2.32 -0.10
CA GLY A 203 4.74 -1.41 -0.75
C GLY A 203 3.91 -0.59 0.24
N ALA A 204 3.54 -1.18 1.37
CA ALA A 204 2.79 -0.52 2.43
C ALA A 204 3.63 0.55 3.15
N ILE A 205 4.93 0.29 3.39
CA ILE A 205 5.82 1.27 4.03
C ILE A 205 6.26 2.35 3.04
N ILE A 206 6.68 1.95 1.83
CA ILE A 206 7.22 2.88 0.85
C ILE A 206 6.10 3.26 -0.12
N MET A 207 5.33 4.28 0.27
CA MET A 207 4.22 4.76 -0.53
C MET A 207 4.71 5.67 -1.67
N PRO A 208 4.37 5.40 -2.94
CA PRO A 208 4.85 6.17 -4.09
C PRO A 208 4.48 7.65 -4.01
N HIS A 209 3.24 7.94 -3.62
CA HIS A 209 2.72 9.31 -3.54
C HIS A 209 3.40 10.14 -2.45
N ASN A 210 3.88 9.52 -1.36
CA ASN A 210 4.62 10.22 -0.31
C ASN A 210 5.97 10.74 -0.79
N ILE A 211 6.62 10.07 -1.76
CA ILE A 211 7.86 10.58 -2.39
C ILE A 211 7.58 11.91 -3.11
N TYR A 212 6.46 12.00 -3.84
CA TYR A 212 6.05 13.26 -4.47
C TYR A 212 5.67 14.32 -3.44
N LEU A 213 4.88 13.94 -2.43
CA LEU A 213 4.44 14.84 -1.37
C LEU A 213 5.62 15.46 -0.61
N HIS A 214 6.59 14.65 -0.16
CA HIS A 214 7.76 15.16 0.57
C HIS A 214 8.63 16.09 -0.28
N SER A 215 8.75 15.85 -1.59
CA SER A 215 9.45 16.77 -2.49
C SER A 215 8.75 18.14 -2.62
N ALA A 216 7.44 18.20 -2.37
CA ALA A 216 6.66 19.42 -2.42
C ALA A 216 6.55 20.13 -1.07
N LEU A 217 6.41 19.40 0.04
CA LEU A 217 6.27 19.99 1.38
C LEU A 217 7.50 20.81 1.80
N VAL A 218 8.69 20.43 1.35
CA VAL A 218 9.91 21.22 1.60
C VAL A 218 9.85 22.62 0.97
N LYS A 219 9.01 22.85 -0.05
CA LYS A 219 8.79 24.18 -0.66
C LYS A 219 8.01 25.14 0.25
N SER A 220 7.37 24.63 1.30
CA SER A 220 6.63 25.46 2.27
C SER A 220 7.54 26.27 3.20
N ARG A 221 8.82 25.89 3.29
CA ARG A 221 9.84 26.60 4.06
C ARG A 221 10.59 27.54 3.11
N GLU A 222 10.70 28.81 3.48
CA GLU A 222 11.47 29.79 2.71
C GLU A 222 12.96 29.53 2.90
N ILE A 223 13.66 29.24 1.79
CA ILE A 223 15.09 28.95 1.76
C ILE A 223 15.70 29.80 0.66
N ASP A 224 16.75 30.56 0.98
CA ASP A 224 17.51 31.29 -0.03
C ASP A 224 18.42 30.32 -0.79
N ARG A 225 17.97 29.97 -2.01
CA ARG A 225 18.67 29.00 -2.86
C ARG A 225 19.94 29.56 -3.50
N SER A 226 20.26 30.84 -3.30
CA SER A 226 21.54 31.41 -3.73
C SER A 226 22.69 31.06 -2.79
N ARG A 227 22.39 30.72 -1.52
CA ARG A 227 23.39 30.45 -0.48
C ARG A 227 23.47 28.96 -0.15
N TRP A 228 24.57 28.33 -0.57
CA TRP A 228 24.85 26.91 -0.37
C TRP A 228 24.78 26.44 1.09
N THR A 229 25.14 27.30 2.05
CA THR A 229 25.09 27.00 3.48
C THR A 229 23.66 26.80 3.98
N GLU A 230 22.71 27.61 3.50
CA GLU A 230 21.29 27.50 3.90
C GLU A 230 20.65 26.23 3.32
N ILE A 231 20.98 25.87 2.07
CA ILE A 231 20.50 24.61 1.47
C ILE A 231 21.03 23.41 2.26
N ARG A 232 22.30 23.44 2.68
CA ARG A 232 22.90 22.36 3.48
C ARG A 232 22.25 22.26 4.86
N GLU A 233 22.01 23.39 5.52
CA GLU A 233 21.34 23.45 6.81
C GLU A 233 19.89 22.95 6.72
N ALA A 234 19.13 23.41 5.72
CA ALA A 234 17.77 22.95 5.47
C ALA A 234 17.71 21.43 5.23
N ASN A 235 18.63 20.89 4.43
CA ASN A 235 18.74 19.44 4.20
C ASN A 235 19.04 18.66 5.48
N MET A 236 19.78 19.23 6.43
CA MET A 236 20.03 18.62 7.74
C MET A 236 18.75 18.59 8.58
N TYR A 237 18.01 19.70 8.66
CA TYR A 237 16.76 19.75 9.43
C TYR A 237 15.69 18.82 8.85
N PHE A 238 15.51 18.80 7.52
CA PHE A 238 14.57 17.87 6.89
C PHE A 238 14.97 16.41 7.09
N LEU A 239 16.26 16.10 7.15
CA LEU A 239 16.71 14.75 7.49
C LEU A 239 16.35 14.39 8.93
N ILE A 240 16.56 15.29 9.89
CA ILE A 240 16.22 15.07 11.30
C ILE A 240 14.71 14.87 11.45
N GLU A 241 13.91 15.74 10.82
CA GLU A 241 12.45 15.66 10.83
C GLU A 241 11.94 14.33 10.27
N ALA A 242 12.40 13.94 9.07
CA ALA A 242 12.03 12.68 8.45
C ALA A 242 12.48 11.47 9.28
N THR A 243 13.67 11.53 9.90
CA THR A 243 14.19 10.44 10.75
C THR A 243 13.32 10.26 12.00
N ILE A 244 12.95 11.36 12.68
CA ILE A 244 12.09 11.29 13.87
C ILE A 244 10.71 10.74 13.49
N ALA A 245 10.09 11.28 12.44
CA ALA A 245 8.76 10.86 12.00
C ALA A 245 8.73 9.39 11.58
N LEU A 246 9.70 8.92 10.79
CA LEU A 246 9.77 7.52 10.38
C LEU A 246 10.16 6.59 11.53
N SER A 247 10.93 7.05 12.52
CA SER A 247 11.22 6.25 13.72
C SER A 247 9.94 6.00 14.53
N VAL A 248 9.11 7.02 14.72
CA VAL A 248 7.79 6.87 15.38
C VAL A 248 6.89 5.93 14.59
N SER A 249 6.84 6.09 13.26
CA SER A 249 6.08 5.20 12.37
C SER A 249 6.56 3.75 12.46
N PHE A 250 7.87 3.52 12.50
CA PHE A 250 8.46 2.20 12.67
C PHE A 250 8.02 1.54 13.99
N PHE A 251 8.06 2.27 15.11
CA PHE A 251 7.58 1.73 16.39
C PHE A 251 6.10 1.42 16.36
N ILE A 252 5.26 2.27 15.76
CA ILE A 252 3.83 1.98 15.57
C ILE A 252 3.64 0.67 14.79
N ASN A 253 4.32 0.52 13.66
CA ASN A 253 4.21 -0.68 12.84
C ASN A 253 4.74 -1.92 13.57
N LEU A 254 5.83 -1.78 14.32
CA LEU A 254 6.38 -2.86 15.16
C LEU A 254 5.37 -3.28 16.24
N PHE A 255 4.70 -2.33 16.89
CA PHE A 255 3.67 -2.61 17.89
C PHE A 255 2.50 -3.38 17.29
N VAL A 256 1.98 -2.93 16.14
CA VAL A 256 0.86 -3.59 15.45
C VAL A 256 1.23 -5.02 15.06
N VAL A 257 2.38 -5.22 14.40
CA VAL A 257 2.82 -6.55 13.96
C VAL A 257 3.09 -7.47 15.16
N ALA A 258 3.69 -6.96 16.24
CA ALA A 258 3.96 -7.75 17.44
C ALA A 258 2.68 -8.16 18.19
N VAL A 259 1.72 -7.25 18.31
CA VAL A 259 0.42 -7.52 18.94
C VAL A 259 -0.35 -8.57 18.15
N PHE A 260 -0.37 -8.46 16.81
CA PHE A 260 -1.03 -9.46 15.97
C PHE A 260 -0.30 -10.80 15.94
N GLY A 261 1.03 -10.78 15.93
CA GLY A 261 1.83 -11.99 16.13
C GLY A 261 1.38 -12.70 17.40
N GLN A 262 1.40 -12.02 18.56
CA GLN A 262 1.01 -12.62 19.83
C GLN A 262 -0.46 -13.11 19.87
N ALA A 263 -1.39 -12.37 19.26
CA ALA A 263 -2.81 -12.68 19.30
C ALA A 263 -3.22 -13.84 18.37
N PHE A 264 -2.55 -13.99 17.22
CA PHE A 264 -2.93 -14.96 16.17
C PHE A 264 -1.96 -16.12 15.99
N TYR A 265 -0.78 -16.10 16.63
CA TYR A 265 0.22 -17.14 16.44
C TYR A 265 -0.33 -18.54 16.75
N GLN A 266 -0.33 -19.41 15.73
CA GLN A 266 -0.82 -20.78 15.76
C GLN A 266 -2.28 -20.96 16.24
N GLN A 267 -3.11 -19.91 16.17
CA GLN A 267 -4.53 -20.02 16.53
C GLN A 267 -5.36 -20.59 15.39
N THR A 268 -6.17 -21.60 15.69
CA THR A 268 -7.21 -22.12 14.78
C THR A 268 -8.47 -21.28 14.89
N ASN A 269 -9.30 -21.27 13.84
CA ASN A 269 -10.57 -20.53 13.90
C ASN A 269 -11.50 -21.04 15.01
N GLU A 270 -11.44 -22.34 15.35
CA GLU A 270 -12.16 -22.89 16.50
C GLU A 270 -11.64 -22.34 17.84
N ALA A 271 -10.33 -22.23 18.02
CA ALA A 271 -9.74 -21.65 19.23
C ALA A 271 -10.15 -20.19 19.40
N ALA A 272 -10.07 -19.39 18.33
CA ALA A 272 -10.51 -18.00 18.33
C ALA A 272 -12.02 -17.86 18.64
N PHE A 273 -12.85 -18.72 18.06
CA PHE A 273 -14.28 -18.77 18.35
C PHE A 273 -14.54 -19.02 19.85
N ASN A 274 -13.87 -20.02 20.44
CA ASN A 274 -14.09 -20.40 21.83
C ASN A 274 -13.64 -19.32 22.81
N VAL A 275 -12.51 -18.64 22.53
CA VAL A 275 -12.05 -17.50 23.33
C VAL A 275 -13.08 -16.37 23.30
N CYS A 276 -13.57 -16.02 22.11
CA CYS A 276 -14.59 -14.98 22.00
C CYS A 276 -15.94 -15.37 22.63
N ALA A 277 -16.37 -16.63 22.49
CA ALA A 277 -17.64 -17.10 23.05
C ALA A 277 -17.67 -17.09 24.58
N ASN A 278 -16.51 -17.32 25.22
CA ASN A 278 -16.37 -17.26 26.68
C ASN A 278 -16.11 -15.83 27.20
N SER A 279 -15.90 -14.86 26.32
CA SER A 279 -15.65 -13.46 26.68
C SER A 279 -16.96 -12.67 26.79
N SER A 280 -16.88 -11.44 27.29
CA SER A 280 -18.00 -10.50 27.28
C SER A 280 -18.44 -10.09 25.86
N LEU A 281 -17.63 -10.38 24.83
CA LEU A 281 -17.88 -10.10 23.41
C LEU A 281 -18.47 -11.30 22.64
N HIS A 282 -19.21 -12.18 23.31
CA HIS A 282 -19.80 -13.40 22.73
C HIS A 282 -20.57 -13.19 21.40
N ASP A 283 -21.18 -12.03 21.17
CA ASP A 283 -21.87 -11.68 19.92
C ASP A 283 -20.94 -11.73 18.69
N TYR A 284 -19.67 -11.39 18.88
CA TYR A 284 -18.66 -11.37 17.82
C TYR A 284 -18.05 -12.74 17.51
N ALA A 285 -18.32 -13.77 18.32
CA ALA A 285 -17.77 -15.11 18.08
C ALA A 285 -18.15 -15.65 16.69
N LYS A 286 -19.33 -15.29 16.17
CA LYS A 286 -19.85 -15.73 14.86
C LYS A 286 -18.98 -15.32 13.66
N ILE A 287 -18.07 -14.36 13.82
CA ILE A 287 -17.16 -13.89 12.77
C ILE A 287 -16.07 -14.94 12.48
N PHE A 288 -15.72 -15.76 13.48
CA PHE A 288 -14.75 -16.84 13.32
C PHE A 288 -15.47 -18.13 12.89
N PRO A 289 -15.21 -18.67 11.69
CA PRO A 289 -15.85 -19.90 11.24
C PRO A 289 -15.35 -21.09 12.07
N LYS A 290 -16.24 -21.99 12.50
CA LYS A 290 -15.83 -23.20 13.25
C LYS A 290 -15.15 -24.22 12.33
N ASN A 291 -13.87 -24.03 12.06
CA ASN A 291 -13.04 -24.96 11.30
C ASN A 291 -11.63 -25.07 11.91
N ASN A 292 -10.91 -26.12 11.52
CA ASN A 292 -9.55 -26.39 11.99
C ASN A 292 -8.46 -25.69 11.15
N LEU A 293 -8.85 -24.72 10.32
CA LEU A 293 -7.91 -23.95 9.53
C LEU A 293 -7.35 -22.81 10.38
N THR A 294 -6.17 -22.32 10.02
CA THR A 294 -5.59 -21.11 10.60
C THR A 294 -6.52 -19.92 10.36
N VAL A 295 -6.54 -18.99 11.31
CA VAL A 295 -7.30 -17.75 11.17
C VAL A 295 -6.62 -16.87 10.12
N GLU A 296 -7.38 -16.46 9.11
CA GLU A 296 -6.95 -15.37 8.22
C GLU A 296 -7.07 -14.06 9.00
N VAL A 297 -5.99 -13.28 9.02
CA VAL A 297 -5.93 -12.06 9.83
C VAL A 297 -6.36 -10.88 8.97
N ASP A 298 -7.51 -10.30 9.31
CA ASP A 298 -7.94 -8.99 8.82
C ASP A 298 -7.95 -7.96 9.96
N ILE A 299 -7.86 -6.67 9.62
CA ILE A 299 -7.91 -5.52 10.54
C ILE A 299 -9.19 -5.56 11.40
N TYR A 300 -10.32 -5.97 10.83
CA TYR A 300 -11.58 -6.10 11.57
C TYR A 300 -11.55 -7.26 12.58
N GLN A 301 -11.16 -8.45 12.13
CA GLN A 301 -11.03 -9.65 12.98
C GLN A 301 -9.94 -9.47 14.05
N GLY A 302 -8.89 -8.72 13.71
CA GLY A 302 -7.83 -8.27 14.59
C GLY A 302 -8.34 -7.50 15.79
N GLY A 303 -9.12 -6.44 15.56
CA GLY A 303 -9.72 -5.67 16.67
C GLY A 303 -10.63 -6.53 17.56
N VAL A 304 -11.38 -7.45 16.96
CA VAL A 304 -12.28 -8.35 17.70
C VAL A 304 -11.49 -9.33 18.58
N ILE A 305 -10.46 -10.00 18.05
CA ILE A 305 -9.70 -10.98 18.84
C ILE A 305 -8.98 -10.30 20.01
N LEU A 306 -8.45 -9.09 19.80
CA LEU A 306 -7.83 -8.31 20.86
C LEU A 306 -8.85 -7.99 21.95
N GLY A 307 -10.06 -7.61 21.56
CA GLY A 307 -11.20 -7.44 22.47
C GLY A 307 -11.56 -8.70 23.26
N CYS A 308 -11.54 -9.87 22.62
CA CYS A 308 -11.87 -11.14 23.27
C CYS A 308 -10.78 -11.61 24.24
N VAL A 309 -9.50 -11.42 23.89
CA VAL A 309 -8.34 -11.90 24.67
C VAL A 309 -7.98 -10.93 25.80
N PHE A 310 -7.92 -9.63 25.50
CA PHE A 310 -7.42 -8.59 26.41
C PHE A 310 -8.55 -7.74 27.02
N GLY A 311 -9.78 -7.91 26.54
CA GLY A 311 -10.99 -7.30 27.08
C GLY A 311 -11.57 -6.19 26.19
N PRO A 312 -12.83 -5.76 26.44
CA PRO A 312 -13.55 -4.82 25.56
C PRO A 312 -12.82 -3.50 25.31
N ALA A 313 -12.04 -3.03 26.29
CA ALA A 313 -11.29 -1.79 26.16
C ALA A 313 -10.27 -1.85 25.00
N ALA A 314 -9.63 -3.01 24.79
CA ALA A 314 -8.65 -3.19 23.72
C ALA A 314 -9.29 -3.03 22.32
N LEU A 315 -10.51 -3.54 22.14
CA LEU A 315 -11.26 -3.37 20.89
C LEU A 315 -11.51 -1.89 20.57
N TYR A 316 -11.94 -1.11 21.57
CA TYR A 316 -12.22 0.31 21.37
C TYR A 316 -10.93 1.13 21.16
N ILE A 317 -9.86 0.80 21.89
CA ILE A 317 -8.54 1.45 21.72
C ILE A 317 -8.00 1.17 20.32
N TRP A 318 -8.09 -0.08 19.85
CA TRP A 318 -7.77 -0.47 18.47
C TRP A 318 -8.56 0.35 17.45
N ALA A 319 -9.89 0.46 17.64
CA ALA A 319 -10.74 1.18 16.72
C ALA A 319 -10.46 2.70 16.70
N VAL A 320 -10.11 3.31 17.84
CA VAL A 320 -9.66 4.72 17.89
C VAL A 320 -8.33 4.91 17.16
N GLY A 321 -7.37 4.01 17.36
CA GLY A 321 -6.08 4.04 16.66
C GLY A 321 -6.25 3.90 15.14
N LEU A 322 -7.11 2.97 14.71
CA LEU A 322 -7.45 2.77 13.30
C LEU A 322 -8.15 3.98 12.69
N LEU A 323 -9.06 4.61 13.43
CA LEU A 323 -9.70 5.85 13.01
C LEU A 323 -8.65 6.95 12.83
N ALA A 324 -7.75 7.15 13.80
CA ALA A 324 -6.70 8.16 13.69
C ALA A 324 -5.77 7.92 12.48
N ALA A 325 -5.44 6.67 12.18
CA ALA A 325 -4.67 6.28 11.00
C ALA A 325 -5.41 6.65 9.70
N GLY A 326 -6.69 6.28 9.60
CA GLY A 326 -7.56 6.59 8.47
C GLY A 326 -8.06 8.03 8.40
N GLN A 327 -7.64 8.92 9.30
CA GLN A 327 -7.81 10.38 9.14
C GLN A 327 -6.50 11.04 8.72
N SER A 328 -5.37 10.52 9.18
CA SER A 328 -4.04 11.03 8.81
C SER A 328 -3.77 10.79 7.32
N SER A 329 -4.16 9.61 6.80
CA SER A 329 -3.90 9.21 5.41
C SER A 329 -4.70 10.03 4.36
N THR A 330 -5.83 10.62 4.72
CA THR A 330 -6.77 11.26 3.76
C THR A 330 -6.24 12.61 3.39
N MET A 331 -5.72 13.29 4.39
CA MET A 331 -5.04 14.56 4.22
C MET A 331 -3.75 14.37 3.41
N THR A 332 -2.93 13.35 3.69
CA THR A 332 -1.71 13.13 2.90
C THR A 332 -2.02 12.75 1.45
N GLY A 333 -3.02 11.90 1.21
CA GLY A 333 -3.45 11.51 -0.12
C GLY A 333 -3.99 12.69 -0.95
N THR A 334 -4.79 13.56 -0.34
CA THR A 334 -5.32 14.76 -1.01
C THR A 334 -4.23 15.79 -1.34
N TYR A 335 -3.27 16.03 -0.44
CA TYR A 335 -2.12 16.88 -0.74
C TYR A 335 -1.22 16.27 -1.82
N ALA A 336 -0.96 14.97 -1.75
CA ALA A 336 -0.17 14.29 -2.77
C ALA A 336 -0.83 14.40 -4.15
N GLY A 337 -2.14 14.17 -4.24
CA GLY A 337 -2.92 14.41 -5.47
C GLY A 337 -2.89 15.86 -5.92
N GLN A 338 -2.88 16.83 -5.00
CA GLN A 338 -2.74 18.23 -5.34
C GLN A 338 -1.43 18.52 -6.08
N PHE A 339 -0.30 18.14 -5.47
CA PHE A 339 1.03 18.40 -6.03
C PHE A 339 1.31 17.58 -7.29
N VAL A 340 0.82 16.34 -7.35
CA VAL A 340 0.97 15.49 -8.54
C VAL A 340 0.20 16.08 -9.73
N MET A 341 -1.07 16.47 -9.57
CA MET A 341 -1.85 17.09 -10.66
C MET A 341 -1.24 18.43 -11.12
N GLU A 342 -0.84 19.29 -10.19
CA GLU A 342 -0.25 20.59 -10.50
C GLU A 342 1.13 20.45 -11.15
N GLY A 343 1.99 19.58 -10.62
CA GLY A 343 3.34 19.37 -11.14
C GLY A 343 3.34 18.74 -12.53
N PHE A 344 2.57 17.67 -12.75
CA PHE A 344 2.53 16.98 -14.04
C PHE A 344 1.74 17.75 -15.10
N LEU A 345 0.52 18.21 -14.77
CA LEU A 345 -0.43 18.73 -15.75
C LEU A 345 -0.57 20.26 -15.75
N LYS A 346 -0.08 20.99 -14.72
CA LYS A 346 -0.35 22.42 -14.49
C LYS A 346 -1.85 22.76 -14.54
N LEU A 347 -2.70 21.79 -14.22
CA LEU A 347 -4.14 22.02 -14.12
C LEU A 347 -4.42 22.74 -12.82
N ARG A 348 -4.76 24.03 -12.92
CA ARG A 348 -5.25 24.84 -11.79
C ARG A 348 -6.73 24.59 -11.59
N TRP A 349 -7.05 23.48 -10.93
CA TRP A 349 -8.41 23.19 -10.46
C TRP A 349 -8.68 23.83 -9.11
N SER A 350 -9.95 24.08 -8.80
CA SER A 350 -10.32 24.44 -7.43
C SER A 350 -10.00 23.26 -6.51
N ARG A 351 -9.45 23.57 -5.32
CA ARG A 351 -9.09 22.56 -4.31
C ARG A 351 -10.24 21.60 -4.02
N PHE A 352 -11.46 22.15 -3.92
CA PHE A 352 -12.70 21.41 -3.68
C PHE A 352 -13.01 20.39 -4.79
N ALA A 353 -12.94 20.79 -6.06
CA ALA A 353 -13.28 19.90 -7.18
C ALA A 353 -12.31 18.72 -7.29
N ARG A 354 -11.02 18.96 -7.01
CA ARG A 354 -9.99 17.91 -7.03
C ARG A 354 -10.24 16.87 -5.96
N VAL A 355 -10.38 17.31 -4.71
CA VAL A 355 -10.59 16.41 -3.56
C VAL A 355 -11.88 15.61 -3.73
N LEU A 356 -12.96 16.25 -4.18
CA LEU A 356 -14.23 15.56 -4.43
C LEU A 356 -14.09 14.51 -5.55
N LEU A 357 -13.34 14.80 -6.61
CA LEU A 357 -13.11 13.84 -7.70
C LEU A 357 -12.33 12.61 -7.19
N THR A 358 -11.16 12.82 -6.57
CA THR A 358 -10.31 11.70 -6.11
C THR A 358 -11.03 10.85 -5.08
N ARG A 359 -11.76 11.48 -4.14
CA ARG A 359 -12.58 10.77 -3.15
C ARG A 359 -13.75 10.03 -3.77
N SER A 360 -14.42 10.61 -4.77
CA SER A 360 -15.49 9.89 -5.49
C SER A 360 -14.96 8.64 -6.21
N CYS A 361 -13.77 8.73 -6.81
CA CYS A 361 -13.11 7.60 -7.45
C CYS A 361 -12.70 6.49 -6.47
N ALA A 362 -12.38 6.83 -5.22
CA ALA A 362 -12.03 5.86 -4.18
C ALA A 362 -13.27 5.27 -3.47
N ILE A 363 -14.27 6.11 -3.17
CA ILE A 363 -15.47 5.72 -2.44
C ILE A 363 -16.38 4.85 -3.30
N LEU A 364 -16.55 5.16 -4.59
CA LEU A 364 -17.49 4.43 -5.45
C LEU A 364 -17.18 2.93 -5.55
N PRO A 365 -15.94 2.48 -5.86
CA PRO A 365 -15.61 1.06 -5.84
C PRO A 365 -15.77 0.43 -4.45
N THR A 366 -15.42 1.17 -3.40
CA THR A 366 -15.47 0.69 -2.02
C THR A 366 -16.90 0.46 -1.53
N VAL A 367 -17.83 1.37 -1.85
CA VAL A 367 -19.26 1.21 -1.58
C VAL A 367 -19.83 0.02 -2.36
N LEU A 368 -19.48 -0.11 -3.64
CA LEU A 368 -19.96 -1.23 -4.46
C LEU A 368 -19.54 -2.58 -3.86
N VAL A 369 -18.27 -2.71 -3.44
CA VAL A 369 -17.81 -3.92 -2.76
C VAL A 369 -18.53 -4.07 -1.41
N ALA A 370 -18.64 -3.03 -0.59
CA ALA A 370 -19.28 -3.12 0.72
C ALA A 370 -20.79 -3.42 0.70
N VAL A 371 -21.49 -3.12 -0.40
CA VAL A 371 -22.93 -3.39 -0.56
C VAL A 371 -23.19 -4.76 -1.20
N PHE A 372 -22.38 -5.15 -2.19
CA PHE A 372 -22.64 -6.35 -3.01
C PHE A 372 -21.78 -7.57 -2.64
N ARG A 373 -20.77 -7.41 -1.78
CA ARG A 373 -19.82 -8.47 -1.40
C ARG A 373 -19.73 -8.60 0.13
N ASP A 374 -19.28 -9.76 0.59
CA ASP A 374 -19.13 -10.05 2.02
C ASP A 374 -17.88 -9.36 2.61
N LEU A 375 -17.81 -9.28 3.94
CA LEU A 375 -16.66 -8.74 4.71
C LEU A 375 -15.29 -9.26 4.22
N LYS A 376 -15.22 -10.54 3.81
CA LYS A 376 -13.99 -11.18 3.34
C LYS A 376 -13.46 -10.60 2.03
N ASP A 377 -14.34 -10.06 1.18
CA ASP A 377 -13.95 -9.44 -0.08
C ASP A 377 -13.32 -8.05 0.13
N LEU A 378 -13.62 -7.35 1.23
CA LEU A 378 -13.00 -6.08 1.59
C LEU A 378 -11.56 -6.24 2.09
N SER A 379 -11.30 -7.27 2.89
CA SER A 379 -9.95 -7.60 3.36
C SER A 379 -9.05 -8.00 2.19
N GLY A 380 -9.55 -8.87 1.29
CA GLY A 380 -8.83 -9.24 0.08
C GLY A 380 -8.58 -8.06 -0.87
N LEU A 381 -9.48 -7.06 -0.89
CA LEU A 381 -9.27 -5.81 -1.61
C LEU A 381 -8.11 -5.00 -1.00
N ASN A 382 -7.98 -4.92 0.32
CA ASN A 382 -6.88 -4.22 0.98
C ASN A 382 -5.51 -4.83 0.63
N ASP A 383 -5.41 -6.16 0.63
CA ASP A 383 -4.19 -6.88 0.23
C ASP A 383 -3.84 -6.63 -1.23
N LEU A 384 -4.83 -6.66 -2.12
CA LEU A 384 -4.64 -6.31 -3.54
C LEU A 384 -4.14 -4.87 -3.71
N LEU A 385 -4.65 -3.93 -2.91
CA LEU A 385 -4.21 -2.53 -2.93
C LEU A 385 -2.76 -2.38 -2.43
N ASN A 386 -2.32 -3.15 -1.43
CA ASN A 386 -0.92 -3.14 -0.98
C ASN A 386 0.02 -3.64 -2.07
N VAL A 387 -0.39 -4.70 -2.77
CA VAL A 387 0.32 -5.23 -3.92
C VAL A 387 0.36 -4.21 -5.06
N LEU A 388 -0.74 -3.51 -5.32
CA LEU A 388 -0.81 -2.42 -6.29
C LEU A 388 0.19 -1.29 -5.95
N GLN A 389 0.30 -0.88 -4.68
CA GLN A 389 1.29 0.12 -4.25
C GLN A 389 2.73 -0.34 -4.56
N SER A 390 3.03 -1.61 -4.27
CA SER A 390 4.33 -2.20 -4.57
C SER A 390 4.63 -2.23 -6.08
N LEU A 391 3.60 -2.54 -6.89
CA LEU A 391 3.70 -2.54 -8.36
C LEU A 391 3.98 -1.14 -8.92
N LEU A 392 3.39 -0.10 -8.30
CA LEU A 392 3.50 1.29 -8.73
C LEU A 392 4.75 1.99 -8.17
N LEU A 393 5.43 1.40 -7.20
CA LEU A 393 6.64 1.94 -6.56
C LEU A 393 7.77 2.36 -7.52
N PRO A 394 8.11 1.60 -8.59
CA PRO A 394 9.15 2.00 -9.53
C PRO A 394 8.90 3.37 -10.17
N PHE A 395 7.63 3.73 -10.36
CA PHE A 395 7.24 4.97 -11.00
C PHE A 395 7.53 6.20 -10.13
N ALA A 396 7.57 6.07 -8.80
CA ALA A 396 8.04 7.16 -7.93
C ALA A 396 9.55 7.08 -7.69
N VAL A 397 10.08 5.87 -7.48
CA VAL A 397 11.48 5.66 -7.09
C VAL A 397 12.45 5.92 -8.26
N LEU A 398 12.17 5.43 -9.47
CA LEU A 398 13.09 5.60 -10.59
C LEU A 398 13.32 7.07 -10.98
N PRO A 399 12.28 7.94 -11.07
CA PRO A 399 12.49 9.36 -11.30
C PRO A 399 13.34 10.03 -10.21
N ILE A 400 13.08 9.74 -8.93
CA ILE A 400 13.85 10.39 -7.86
C ILE A 400 15.32 9.95 -7.88
N LEU A 401 15.61 8.67 -8.14
CA LEU A 401 16.98 8.19 -8.28
C LEU A 401 17.68 8.79 -9.51
N THR A 402 16.94 8.99 -10.60
CA THR A 402 17.46 9.61 -11.84
C THR A 402 17.86 11.07 -11.58
N PHE A 403 16.93 11.88 -11.09
CA PHE A 403 17.13 13.32 -10.94
C PHE A 403 18.10 13.69 -9.82
N THR A 404 18.14 12.92 -8.73
CA THR A 404 19.11 13.17 -7.64
C THR A 404 20.54 12.76 -7.99
N SER A 405 20.72 11.90 -9.00
CA SER A 405 22.04 11.51 -9.53
C SER A 405 22.54 12.40 -10.66
N MET A 406 21.70 13.31 -11.18
CA MET A 406 22.01 14.20 -12.29
C MET A 406 22.80 15.45 -11.83
N PRO A 407 24.07 15.63 -12.24
CA PRO A 407 24.89 16.77 -11.82
C PRO A 407 24.36 18.11 -12.33
N ALA A 408 23.79 18.15 -13.54
CA ALA A 408 23.24 19.37 -14.13
C ALA A 408 22.00 19.89 -13.38
N LEU A 409 21.28 19.04 -12.64
CA LEU A 409 20.12 19.42 -11.84
C LEU A 409 20.48 19.69 -10.37
N MET A 410 21.29 18.82 -9.76
CA MET A 410 21.62 18.90 -8.32
C MET A 410 22.88 19.72 -8.02
N GLN A 411 23.64 20.12 -9.05
CA GLN A 411 24.90 20.87 -8.93
C GLN A 411 25.86 20.23 -7.91
N GLU A 412 26.38 21.00 -6.95
CA GLU A 412 27.29 20.49 -5.91
C GLU A 412 26.64 19.48 -4.94
N PHE A 413 25.30 19.39 -4.93
CA PHE A 413 24.54 18.43 -4.12
C PHE A 413 24.21 17.12 -4.86
N ALA A 414 24.88 16.82 -5.97
CA ALA A 414 24.71 15.55 -6.67
C ALA A 414 25.15 14.34 -5.80
N ASN A 415 24.57 13.16 -6.06
CA ASN A 415 24.92 11.94 -5.35
C ASN A 415 26.41 11.59 -5.52
N GLY A 416 27.14 11.46 -4.40
CA GLY A 416 28.51 10.93 -4.38
C GLY A 416 28.57 9.44 -4.75
N ARG A 417 29.77 8.87 -4.89
CA ARG A 417 29.98 7.47 -5.35
C ARG A 417 29.24 6.42 -4.50
N LEU A 418 29.31 6.56 -3.17
CA LEU A 418 28.60 5.66 -2.25
C LEU A 418 27.07 5.79 -2.40
N SER A 419 26.56 7.02 -2.47
CA SER A 419 25.13 7.25 -2.68
C SER A 419 24.67 6.69 -4.02
N LYS A 420 25.47 6.81 -5.08
CA LYS A 420 25.19 6.20 -6.39
C LYS A 420 25.16 4.67 -6.34
N ALA A 421 26.06 4.03 -5.59
CA ALA A 421 26.04 2.59 -5.40
C ALA A 421 24.75 2.13 -4.67
N ILE A 422 24.37 2.87 -3.62
CA ILE A 422 23.12 2.62 -2.88
C ILE A 422 21.90 2.81 -3.78
N THR A 423 21.79 3.94 -4.51
CA THR A 423 20.65 4.19 -5.41
C THR A 423 20.56 3.16 -6.54
N THR A 424 21.70 2.70 -7.06
CA THR A 424 21.75 1.63 -8.06
C THR A 424 21.26 0.30 -7.48
N SER A 425 21.64 -0.03 -6.24
CA SER A 425 21.15 -1.22 -5.53
C SER A 425 19.63 -1.16 -5.33
N ILE A 426 19.11 0.00 -4.91
CA ILE A 426 17.66 0.22 -4.74
C ILE A 426 16.93 0.03 -6.07
N MET A 427 17.44 0.64 -7.15
CA MET A 427 16.88 0.46 -8.49
C MET A 427 16.83 -1.02 -8.89
N ALA A 428 17.94 -1.75 -8.69
CA ALA A 428 18.01 -3.18 -9.03
C ALA A 428 17.01 -4.01 -8.22
N LEU A 429 16.91 -3.76 -6.91
CA LEU A 429 15.97 -4.44 -6.02
C LEU A 429 14.51 -4.20 -6.44
N VAL A 430 14.13 -2.94 -6.64
CA VAL A 430 12.77 -2.55 -7.04
C VAL A 430 12.42 -3.17 -8.41
N CYS A 431 13.35 -3.17 -9.37
CA CYS A 431 13.13 -3.81 -10.66
C CYS A 431 12.99 -5.33 -10.54
N ALA A 432 13.80 -5.99 -9.72
CA ALA A 432 13.76 -7.43 -9.52
C ALA A 432 12.42 -7.88 -8.90
N ILE A 433 11.96 -7.19 -7.86
CA ILE A 433 10.67 -7.46 -7.20
C ILE A 433 9.52 -7.32 -8.19
N ASN A 434 9.50 -6.23 -8.96
CA ASN A 434 8.42 -5.96 -9.90
C ASN A 434 8.43 -6.91 -11.10
N LEU A 435 9.60 -7.27 -11.61
CA LEU A 435 9.72 -8.26 -12.69
C LEU A 435 9.24 -9.65 -12.22
N TYR A 436 9.65 -10.07 -11.01
CA TYR A 436 9.19 -11.31 -10.39
C TYR A 436 7.66 -11.34 -10.27
N PHE A 437 7.07 -10.23 -9.80
CA PHE A 437 5.62 -10.11 -9.66
C PHE A 437 4.88 -10.27 -10.99
N VAL A 438 5.32 -9.55 -12.03
CA VAL A 438 4.71 -9.62 -13.38
C VAL A 438 4.79 -11.04 -13.95
N VAL A 439 5.94 -11.72 -13.80
CA VAL A 439 6.16 -13.07 -14.33
C VAL A 439 5.29 -14.11 -13.64
N ILE A 440 5.02 -13.96 -12.35
CA ILE A 440 4.16 -14.91 -11.60
C ILE A 440 2.68 -14.61 -11.77
N TYR A 441 2.31 -13.35 -11.90
CA TYR A 441 0.91 -12.96 -12.01
C TYR A 441 0.32 -13.21 -13.39
N LEU A 442 1.09 -13.05 -14.47
CA LEU A 442 0.61 -13.27 -15.85
C LEU A 442 0.08 -14.70 -16.10
N PRO A 443 0.77 -15.78 -15.68
CA PRO A 443 0.33 -17.16 -15.92
C PRO A 443 -0.86 -17.62 -15.07
N SER A 444 -1.24 -16.88 -14.01
CA SER A 444 -2.29 -17.31 -13.07
C SER A 444 -3.72 -16.93 -13.52
N LEU A 445 -3.85 -16.19 -14.63
CA LEU A 445 -5.15 -15.75 -15.16
C LEU A 445 -5.85 -16.87 -15.93
N SER A 446 -7.00 -17.31 -15.42
CA SER A 446 -7.76 -18.46 -15.92
C SER A 446 -8.63 -18.19 -17.16
N HIS A 447 -8.90 -16.93 -17.51
CA HIS A 447 -9.77 -16.56 -18.63
C HIS A 447 -9.03 -15.82 -19.77
N PRO A 448 -9.19 -16.25 -21.04
CA PRO A 448 -8.40 -15.74 -22.17
C PRO A 448 -8.67 -14.25 -22.49
N ALA A 449 -9.86 -13.74 -22.20
CA ALA A 449 -10.18 -12.32 -22.40
C ALA A 449 -9.43 -11.40 -21.40
N TYR A 450 -9.33 -11.81 -20.13
CA TYR A 450 -8.55 -11.09 -19.13
C TYR A 450 -7.05 -11.22 -19.39
N PHE A 451 -6.61 -12.36 -19.93
CA PHE A 451 -5.22 -12.56 -20.31
C PHE A 451 -4.74 -11.53 -21.33
N VAL A 452 -5.51 -11.26 -22.40
CA VAL A 452 -5.13 -10.25 -23.42
C VAL A 452 -5.04 -8.85 -22.81
N LEU A 453 -6.03 -8.45 -22.01
CA LEU A 453 -6.04 -7.14 -21.37
C LEU A 453 -4.84 -6.97 -20.42
N VAL A 454 -4.59 -7.96 -19.56
CA VAL A 454 -3.48 -7.92 -18.60
C VAL A 454 -2.13 -7.99 -19.32
N ALA A 455 -2.02 -8.76 -20.40
CA ALA A 455 -0.80 -8.78 -21.21
C ALA A 455 -0.49 -7.41 -21.83
N VAL A 456 -1.50 -6.71 -22.36
CA VAL A 456 -1.32 -5.34 -22.88
C VAL A 456 -0.88 -4.39 -21.76
N LEU A 457 -1.53 -4.43 -20.60
CA LEU A 457 -1.14 -3.61 -19.44
C LEU A 457 0.28 -3.93 -18.97
N ALA A 458 0.67 -5.20 -18.94
CA ALA A 458 2.01 -5.63 -18.58
C ALA A 458 3.06 -5.12 -19.58
N VAL A 459 2.76 -5.14 -20.89
CA VAL A 459 3.66 -4.58 -21.91
C VAL A 459 3.83 -3.07 -21.73
N VAL A 460 2.75 -2.33 -21.47
CA VAL A 460 2.83 -0.88 -21.18
C VAL A 460 3.65 -0.63 -19.91
N TYR A 461 3.39 -1.40 -18.86
CA TYR A 461 4.10 -1.32 -17.58
C TYR A 461 5.60 -1.58 -17.73
N LEU A 462 5.98 -2.68 -18.41
CA LEU A 462 7.37 -3.03 -18.67
C LEU A 462 8.04 -2.02 -19.60
N GLY A 463 7.33 -1.54 -20.64
CA GLY A 463 7.82 -0.49 -21.53
C GLY A 463 8.12 0.81 -20.81
N LEU A 464 7.23 1.26 -19.92
CA LEU A 464 7.46 2.45 -19.10
C LEU A 464 8.59 2.24 -18.08
N THR A 465 8.62 1.09 -17.41
CA THR A 465 9.67 0.76 -16.42
C THR A 465 11.05 0.71 -17.06
N THR A 466 11.19 0.01 -18.20
CA THR A 466 12.45 -0.06 -18.95
C THR A 466 12.91 1.31 -19.42
N TYR A 467 11.99 2.17 -19.90
CA TYR A 467 12.29 3.55 -20.25
C TYR A 467 12.84 4.35 -19.06
N LEU A 468 12.22 4.25 -17.87
CA LEU A 468 12.67 4.94 -16.67
C LEU A 468 14.02 4.41 -16.16
N VAL A 469 14.24 3.10 -16.22
CA VAL A 469 15.53 2.47 -15.90
C VAL A 469 16.61 2.96 -16.86
N TRP A 470 16.31 3.03 -18.16
CA TRP A 470 17.22 3.54 -19.17
C TRP A 470 17.65 4.99 -18.87
N THR A 471 16.69 5.88 -18.58
CA THR A 471 17.01 7.27 -18.20
C THR A 471 17.81 7.36 -16.90
N CYS A 472 17.53 6.47 -15.94
CA CYS A 472 18.26 6.38 -14.68
C CYS A 472 19.72 5.96 -14.92
N LEU A 473 19.97 4.96 -15.76
CA LEU A 473 21.32 4.50 -16.10
C LEU A 473 22.14 5.60 -16.79
N ILE A 474 21.52 6.37 -17.69
CA ILE A 474 22.15 7.53 -18.33
C ILE A 474 22.59 8.54 -17.25
N ALA A 475 21.71 8.89 -16.31
CA ALA A 475 22.02 9.83 -15.23
C ALA A 475 23.12 9.31 -14.27
N HIS A 476 23.26 7.99 -14.12
CA HIS A 476 24.34 7.38 -13.33
C HIS A 476 25.71 7.41 -14.03
N GLY A 477 25.76 7.75 -15.32
CA GLY A 477 27.00 7.92 -16.09
C GLY A 477 27.21 6.90 -17.20
N ALA A 478 26.20 6.11 -17.58
CA ALA A 478 26.27 5.21 -18.73
C ALA A 478 26.14 6.02 -20.04
N THR A 479 27.16 6.82 -20.35
CA THR A 479 27.27 7.65 -21.55
C THR A 479 27.08 6.92 -22.90
N PRO A 480 27.44 5.62 -23.10
CA PRO A 480 27.20 4.97 -24.39
C PRO A 480 25.71 4.71 -24.69
N LEU A 481 24.82 4.83 -23.69
CA LEU A 481 23.37 4.67 -23.86
C LEU A 481 22.69 5.99 -24.26
N ALA A 482 23.42 7.11 -24.29
CA ALA A 482 22.84 8.42 -24.56
C ALA A 482 22.66 8.66 -26.07
N HIS A 483 21.41 8.59 -26.55
CA HIS A 483 21.05 9.06 -27.89
C HIS A 483 20.91 10.60 -27.91
N SER A 484 21.10 11.25 -29.07
CA SER A 484 21.07 12.71 -29.25
C SER A 484 19.85 13.40 -28.59
N SER A 485 18.67 12.79 -28.63
CA SER A 485 17.42 13.33 -28.04
C SER A 485 17.35 13.26 -26.50
N HIS A 486 18.31 12.62 -25.82
CA HIS A 486 18.33 12.42 -24.36
C HIS A 486 19.57 13.01 -23.68
N GLN A 487 20.35 13.80 -24.42
CA GLN A 487 21.52 14.51 -23.89
C GLN A 487 21.15 15.52 -22.80
N HIS A 488 19.90 15.99 -22.73
CA HIS A 488 19.43 16.88 -21.67
C HIS A 488 19.47 16.23 -20.28
N PHE A 489 19.45 14.89 -20.17
CA PHE A 489 19.67 14.20 -18.89
C PHE A 489 21.14 14.21 -18.43
N LEU A 490 22.09 14.47 -19.35
CA LEU A 490 23.51 14.63 -19.02
C LEU A 490 23.89 16.09 -18.82
N TYR A 491 23.39 16.99 -19.67
CA TYR A 491 23.84 18.38 -19.75
C TYR A 491 22.83 19.41 -19.22
N GLY A 492 21.63 18.97 -18.80
CA GLY A 492 20.55 19.87 -18.41
C GLY A 492 19.70 20.33 -19.59
N LEU A 493 18.58 20.98 -19.29
CA LEU A 493 17.72 21.60 -20.30
C LEU A 493 18.35 22.93 -20.77
N PRO A 494 18.34 23.23 -22.09
CA PRO A 494 18.67 24.57 -22.56
C PRO A 494 17.73 25.61 -21.94
N GLU A 495 18.25 26.76 -21.49
CA GLU A 495 17.46 27.79 -20.78
C GLU A 495 16.20 28.25 -21.55
N GLU A 496 16.27 28.29 -22.88
CA GLU A 496 15.12 28.65 -23.73
C GLU A 496 14.03 27.57 -23.71
N GLU A 497 14.42 26.29 -23.70
CA GLU A 497 13.49 25.17 -23.65
C GLU A 497 12.87 25.04 -22.26
N GLU A 498 13.66 25.30 -21.22
CA GLU A 498 13.17 25.38 -19.85
C GLU A 498 12.15 26.52 -19.70
N ARG A 499 12.44 27.73 -20.21
CA ARG A 499 11.50 28.86 -20.22
C ARG A 499 10.22 28.53 -20.97
N ARG A 500 10.29 27.91 -22.15
CA ARG A 500 9.10 27.48 -22.92
C ARG A 500 8.26 26.45 -22.16
N LYS A 501 8.88 25.49 -21.48
CA LYS A 501 8.17 24.49 -20.68
C LYS A 501 7.63 25.04 -19.36
N ILE A 502 8.19 26.14 -18.84
CA ILE A 502 7.67 26.85 -17.67
C ILE A 502 6.48 27.75 -18.04
N SER A 503 6.50 28.41 -19.21
CA SER A 503 5.42 29.32 -19.65
C SER A 503 4.20 28.64 -20.27
N GLY A 504 4.34 27.42 -20.82
CA GLY A 504 3.23 26.58 -21.32
C GLY A 504 2.81 25.48 -20.35
#